data_AF-A0A3M1SSG5-F1
#
_entry.id   AF-A0A3M1SSG5-F1
#
_cell.length_a   1.000
_cell.length_b   1.000
_cell.length_c   1.000
_cell.angle_alpha   90.00
_cell.angle_beta   90.00
_cell.angle_gamma   90.00
#
_symmetry.space_group_name_H-M   'P 1'
#
loop_
_entity.id
_entity.type
_entity.pdbx_description
1 polymer ?
#
loop_
_entity_poly.entity_id
_entity_poly.type
_entity_poly.pdbx_seq_one_letter_code
_entity_poly.pdbx_strand_id
1 'polypeptide(L)'
;MGEFEVGGKRQFLWVLPFSVDRGIDWTIAIVLPASDFANPTDAKTRTIFGLGLLAIPLAAIAGACIGRKFPALTATASGTPESVPPDDIAAVALPESPGDRPIAFRAGTAQEYPTFQGNRRAVVPAWQPGTPSIEFPVSSLNDDRDSSDRPIRLLVVDDDPTTLATLTEYLSSAQYKIFQASSSLEAIDRIENNLQPDLILFEAQISDLDGCQFCQKIRERFRFYELPIVVLTEPTPDATTTEVLDWGANDYLTKPIVKHELVSRIRTHLHLAHLNAAYSRFVPKQFLQLLQKDSIVDVKLGDNTLKEMSILFSDIRSFTTISEKMTPEENFRFINSYLSRMEPVIMANRGFIDKYIGDSIMALFSGSADDAIQAGIAMLHTLVEYNQHRANVGYPPVKIGIGINTGSLMLGTVGGINRMDGTVISDAVNLASRIESLTKEYGVSLLISHQTFAKLQNPSAYNMRLIERLKVKGKSKSVAVFEIFNGDPPPLREAKLATAGIFEEGVLFYYGSSFRKAAHQFEECLRQNPEDKVAQIYLDRCRQHQIT
;
A
#
# COMPACT_ATOMS: atom_id res chain seq x y z
N MET A 1 -6.43 -3.85 -33.00
CA MET A 1 -7.23 -2.65 -33.31
C MET A 1 -6.57 -1.98 -34.50
N GLY A 2 -7.33 -1.71 -35.57
CA GLY A 2 -6.83 -1.05 -36.77
C GLY A 2 -7.66 0.18 -37.08
N GLU A 3 -7.05 1.22 -37.63
CA GLU A 3 -7.74 2.41 -38.15
C GLU A 3 -7.69 2.37 -39.68
N PHE A 4 -8.82 2.65 -40.32
CA PHE A 4 -8.91 2.71 -41.78
C PHE A 4 -9.98 3.71 -42.20
N GLU A 5 -9.93 4.17 -43.45
CA GLU A 5 -10.80 5.24 -43.95
C GLU A 5 -11.72 4.72 -45.06
N VAL A 6 -13.01 5.01 -44.95
CA VAL A 6 -14.02 4.64 -45.97
C VAL A 6 -14.83 5.88 -46.33
N GLY A 7 -14.74 6.32 -47.58
CA GLY A 7 -15.48 7.49 -48.08
C GLY A 7 -15.10 8.82 -47.40
N GLY A 8 -13.83 8.99 -47.02
CA GLY A 8 -13.33 10.21 -46.34
C GLY A 8 -13.70 10.32 -44.87
N LYS A 9 -14.14 9.21 -44.24
CA LYS A 9 -14.46 9.14 -42.82
C LYS A 9 -13.65 8.04 -42.15
N ARG A 10 -12.96 8.40 -41.07
CA ARG A 10 -12.17 7.47 -40.24
C ARG A 10 -13.07 6.47 -39.51
N GLN A 11 -12.67 5.20 -39.57
CA GLN A 11 -13.36 4.07 -38.93
C GLN A 11 -12.37 3.33 -38.02
N PHE A 12 -12.88 2.85 -36.89
CA PHE A 12 -12.15 1.99 -35.97
C PHE A 12 -12.61 0.55 -36.13
N LEU A 13 -11.67 -0.36 -36.39
CA LEU A 13 -11.91 -1.80 -36.44
C LEU A 13 -11.41 -2.48 -35.16
N TRP A 14 -12.33 -3.14 -34.48
CA TRP A 14 -12.03 -4.08 -33.41
C TRP A 14 -12.28 -5.51 -33.88
N VAL A 15 -11.23 -6.32 -33.82
CA VAL A 15 -11.27 -7.73 -34.14
C VAL A 15 -11.07 -8.49 -32.84
N LEU A 16 -12.06 -9.27 -32.44
CA LEU A 16 -12.00 -10.12 -31.26
C LEU A 16 -11.98 -11.58 -31.73
N PRO A 17 -10.86 -12.30 -31.51
CA PRO A 17 -10.84 -13.74 -31.70
C PRO A 17 -11.65 -14.39 -30.58
N PHE A 18 -12.57 -15.28 -30.96
CA PHE A 18 -13.42 -16.01 -30.03
C PHE A 18 -13.37 -17.50 -30.36
N SER A 19 -12.75 -18.28 -29.49
CA SER A 19 -12.68 -19.73 -29.61
C SER A 19 -13.59 -20.37 -28.57
N VAL A 20 -14.42 -21.32 -29.00
CA VAL A 20 -15.24 -22.15 -28.10
C VAL A 20 -14.59 -23.53 -28.01
N ASP A 21 -14.65 -24.18 -26.84
CA ASP A 21 -14.09 -25.50 -26.47
C ASP A 21 -14.48 -26.71 -27.38
N ARG A 22 -15.01 -26.46 -28.58
CA ARG A 22 -15.35 -27.46 -29.59
C ARG A 22 -14.70 -27.23 -30.96
N GLY A 23 -13.60 -26.46 -31.02
CA GLY A 23 -12.73 -26.37 -32.21
C GLY A 23 -13.28 -25.53 -33.37
N ILE A 24 -14.12 -24.54 -33.08
CA ILE A 24 -14.56 -23.56 -34.07
C ILE A 24 -14.05 -22.18 -33.64
N ASP A 25 -13.15 -21.62 -34.44
CA ASP A 25 -12.60 -20.28 -34.21
C ASP A 25 -13.44 -19.23 -34.96
N TRP A 26 -14.04 -18.32 -34.21
CA TRP A 26 -14.79 -17.19 -34.74
C TRP A 26 -13.95 -15.92 -34.66
N THR A 27 -14.09 -15.07 -35.66
CA THR A 27 -13.52 -13.73 -35.64
C THR A 27 -14.64 -12.71 -35.73
N ILE A 28 -14.86 -11.96 -34.64
CA ILE A 28 -15.88 -10.91 -34.61
C ILE A 28 -15.20 -9.59 -34.94
N ALA A 29 -15.58 -9.00 -36.08
CA ALA A 29 -15.13 -7.70 -36.53
C ALA A 29 -16.23 -6.64 -36.26
N ILE A 30 -15.93 -5.68 -35.38
CA ILE A 30 -16.80 -4.55 -35.06
C ILE A 30 -16.17 -3.30 -35.68
N VAL A 31 -16.90 -2.64 -36.60
CA VAL A 31 -16.48 -1.40 -37.26
C VAL A 31 -17.32 -0.25 -36.73
N LEU A 32 -16.68 0.81 -36.23
CA LEU A 32 -17.35 1.98 -35.69
C LEU A 32 -16.83 3.29 -36.32
N PRO A 33 -17.71 4.24 -36.68
CA PRO A 33 -17.32 5.56 -37.16
C PRO A 33 -16.63 6.37 -36.06
N ALA A 34 -15.53 7.06 -36.39
CA ALA A 34 -14.82 7.90 -35.44
C ALA A 34 -15.66 9.09 -34.91
N SER A 35 -16.70 9.50 -35.66
CA SER A 35 -17.61 10.57 -35.24
C SER A 35 -18.38 10.25 -33.96
N ASP A 36 -18.61 8.98 -33.66
CA ASP A 36 -19.42 8.55 -32.50
C ASP A 36 -18.65 8.66 -31.16
N PHE A 37 -17.35 8.98 -31.23
CA PHE A 37 -16.47 9.19 -30.08
C PHE A 37 -16.15 10.66 -29.79
N ALA A 38 -16.61 11.60 -30.64
CA ALA A 38 -16.24 13.01 -30.52
C ALA A 38 -16.97 13.76 -29.37
N ASN A 39 -17.99 13.17 -28.73
CA ASN A 39 -18.68 13.77 -27.58
C ASN A 39 -19.06 12.68 -26.54
N PRO A 40 -18.34 12.56 -25.40
CA PRO A 40 -18.53 11.49 -24.42
C PRO A 40 -19.85 11.52 -23.63
N THR A 41 -20.69 12.54 -23.80
CA THR A 41 -21.93 12.76 -23.04
C THR A 41 -23.20 12.40 -23.79
N ASP A 42 -23.12 11.93 -25.04
CA ASP A 42 -24.31 11.68 -25.84
C ASP A 42 -24.95 10.31 -25.54
N ALA A 43 -26.28 10.28 -25.39
CA ALA A 43 -27.04 9.07 -25.06
C ALA A 43 -26.84 7.93 -26.08
N LYS A 44 -26.45 8.29 -27.32
CA LYS A 44 -26.08 7.37 -28.38
C LYS A 44 -24.83 6.55 -28.06
N THR A 45 -23.81 7.11 -27.43
CA THR A 45 -22.58 6.40 -27.07
C THR A 45 -22.85 5.29 -26.04
N ARG A 46 -23.70 5.54 -25.03
CA ARG A 46 -24.15 4.50 -24.07
C ARG A 46 -25.00 3.42 -24.73
N THR A 47 -25.78 3.78 -25.75
CA THR A 47 -26.62 2.83 -26.51
C THR A 47 -25.76 1.92 -27.39
N ILE A 48 -24.69 2.44 -27.99
CA ILE A 48 -23.74 1.68 -28.82
C ILE A 48 -22.93 0.69 -27.95
N PHE A 49 -22.43 1.10 -26.78
CA PHE A 49 -21.79 0.17 -25.84
C PHE A 49 -22.77 -0.89 -25.32
N GLY A 50 -24.04 -0.52 -25.08
CA GLY A 50 -25.10 -1.46 -24.70
C GLY A 50 -25.41 -2.50 -25.78
N LEU A 51 -25.49 -2.09 -27.04
CA LEU A 51 -25.71 -2.99 -28.18
C LEU A 51 -24.51 -3.93 -28.40
N GLY A 52 -23.28 -3.44 -28.23
CA GLY A 52 -22.07 -4.28 -28.29
C GLY A 52 -22.01 -5.34 -27.19
N LEU A 53 -22.39 -4.98 -25.96
CA LEU A 53 -22.49 -5.93 -24.84
C LEU A 53 -23.63 -6.95 -25.01
N LEU A 54 -24.72 -6.59 -25.70
CA LEU A 54 -25.82 -7.50 -26.04
C LEU A 54 -25.51 -8.45 -27.21
N ALA A 55 -24.65 -8.06 -28.14
CA ALA A 55 -24.27 -8.89 -29.28
C ALA A 55 -23.48 -10.14 -28.88
N ILE A 56 -22.67 -10.06 -27.81
CA ILE A 56 -21.84 -11.16 -27.30
C ILE A 56 -22.68 -12.36 -26.80
N PRO A 57 -23.68 -12.19 -25.91
CA PRO A 57 -24.53 -13.30 -25.48
C PRO A 57 -25.42 -13.83 -26.61
N LEU A 58 -25.89 -12.97 -27.53
CA LEU A 58 -26.65 -13.42 -28.72
C LEU A 58 -25.82 -14.30 -29.65
N ALA A 59 -24.55 -13.95 -29.88
CA ALA A 59 -23.61 -14.77 -30.64
C ALA A 59 -23.31 -16.11 -29.93
N ALA A 60 -23.16 -16.10 -28.61
CA ALA A 60 -22.96 -17.31 -27.82
C ALA A 60 -24.19 -18.25 -27.88
N ILE A 61 -25.41 -17.71 -27.80
CA ILE A 61 -26.66 -18.47 -27.91
C ILE A 61 -26.83 -19.03 -29.32
N ALA A 62 -26.55 -18.23 -30.37
CA ALA A 62 -26.60 -18.71 -31.75
C ALA A 62 -25.59 -19.85 -31.99
N GLY A 63 -24.36 -19.71 -31.49
CA GLY A 63 -23.33 -20.76 -31.55
C GLY A 63 -23.74 -22.04 -30.82
N ALA A 64 -24.34 -21.93 -29.63
CA ALA A 64 -24.85 -23.08 -28.88
C ALA A 64 -26.04 -23.78 -29.58
N CYS A 65 -26.91 -23.02 -30.24
CA CYS A 65 -28.04 -23.55 -31.01
C CYS A 65 -27.59 -24.26 -32.29
N ILE A 66 -26.62 -23.70 -33.01
CA ILE A 66 -26.07 -24.31 -34.24
C ILE A 66 -25.26 -25.57 -33.90
N GLY A 67 -24.44 -25.52 -32.85
CA GLY A 67 -23.68 -26.68 -32.35
C GLY A 67 -24.56 -27.83 -31.81
N ARG A 68 -25.84 -27.55 -31.48
CA ARG A 68 -26.84 -28.58 -31.14
C ARG A 68 -27.59 -29.13 -32.36
N LYS A 69 -27.73 -28.36 -33.44
CA LYS A 69 -28.49 -28.76 -34.64
C LYS A 69 -27.67 -29.50 -35.70
N PHE A 70 -26.35 -29.35 -35.75
CA PHE A 70 -25.49 -30.01 -36.76
C PHE A 70 -24.21 -30.61 -36.15
N PRO A 71 -24.26 -31.83 -35.59
CA PRO A 71 -23.07 -32.49 -35.04
C PRO A 71 -22.06 -32.97 -36.10
N ALA A 72 -22.49 -33.11 -37.36
CA ALA A 72 -21.76 -33.82 -38.41
C ALA A 72 -20.67 -33.01 -39.16
N LEU A 73 -20.45 -31.73 -38.82
CA LEU A 73 -19.46 -30.87 -39.50
C LEU A 73 -18.07 -30.84 -38.82
N THR A 74 -17.84 -31.62 -37.75
CA THR A 74 -16.58 -31.59 -36.96
C THR A 74 -15.62 -32.74 -37.25
N ALA A 75 -15.84 -33.54 -38.29
CA ALA A 75 -15.04 -34.73 -38.56
C ALA A 75 -14.53 -34.80 -40.01
N THR A 76 -13.61 -33.91 -40.41
CA THR A 76 -12.62 -34.17 -41.48
C THR A 76 -11.55 -33.07 -41.51
N ALA A 77 -10.40 -33.29 -40.87
CA ALA A 77 -9.10 -32.73 -41.27
C ALA A 77 -7.98 -33.27 -40.35
N SER A 78 -7.56 -34.52 -40.57
CA SER A 78 -6.29 -35.05 -40.08
C SER A 78 -5.42 -35.43 -41.28
N GLY A 79 -4.35 -34.67 -41.54
CA GLY A 79 -3.36 -34.94 -42.58
C GLY A 79 -2.19 -33.95 -42.52
N THR A 80 -1.04 -34.41 -42.04
CA THR A 80 0.33 -33.84 -42.23
C THR A 80 0.84 -34.16 -43.66
N PRO A 81 1.92 -33.59 -44.26
CA PRO A 81 3.19 -33.08 -43.66
C PRO A 81 3.92 -31.91 -44.40
N GLU A 82 5.03 -31.38 -43.85
CA GLU A 82 6.36 -31.15 -44.50
C GLU A 82 7.27 -30.14 -43.76
N SER A 83 8.58 -30.37 -43.84
CA SER A 83 9.69 -29.73 -43.12
C SER A 83 10.73 -29.13 -44.09
N VAL A 84 11.21 -27.89 -43.87
CA VAL A 84 12.47 -27.33 -44.43
C VAL A 84 12.98 -26.18 -43.50
N PRO A 85 14.26 -25.75 -43.46
CA PRO A 85 15.16 -25.77 -42.29
C PRO A 85 15.56 -24.36 -41.77
N PRO A 86 16.37 -24.23 -40.70
CA PRO A 86 16.84 -22.94 -40.21
C PRO A 86 18.25 -22.62 -40.73
N ASP A 87 18.41 -21.52 -41.46
CA ASP A 87 19.69 -20.82 -41.63
C ASP A 87 19.47 -19.30 -41.72
N ASP A 88 20.41 -18.57 -41.13
CA ASP A 88 20.57 -17.10 -41.03
C ASP A 88 19.54 -16.37 -40.14
N ILE A 89 19.89 -15.75 -39.00
CA ILE A 89 20.86 -14.66 -38.82
C ILE A 89 21.40 -14.63 -37.36
N ALA A 90 22.74 -14.66 -37.28
CA ALA A 90 23.68 -14.03 -36.33
C ALA A 90 23.38 -13.93 -34.82
N ALA A 91 24.21 -14.67 -34.08
CA ALA A 91 24.55 -14.45 -32.67
C ALA A 91 25.32 -13.14 -32.45
N VAL A 92 25.02 -12.45 -31.35
CA VAL A 92 25.97 -11.55 -30.66
C VAL A 92 26.15 -12.08 -29.25
N ALA A 93 27.36 -12.58 -28.99
CA ALA A 93 27.81 -13.09 -27.71
C ALA A 93 28.14 -11.94 -26.74
N LEU A 94 27.84 -12.12 -25.45
CA LEU A 94 28.42 -11.35 -24.35
C LEU A 94 29.26 -12.31 -23.48
N PRO A 95 30.41 -11.87 -22.95
CA PRO A 95 31.44 -12.74 -22.40
C PRO A 95 31.14 -13.23 -20.98
N GLU A 96 31.56 -14.46 -20.70
CA GLU A 96 31.56 -15.07 -19.36
C GLU A 96 32.87 -14.84 -18.59
N SER A 97 32.69 -14.90 -17.26
CA SER A 97 33.61 -15.37 -16.20
C SER A 97 34.59 -14.36 -15.55
N PRO A 98 35.13 -14.64 -14.33
CA PRO A 98 34.89 -15.76 -13.40
C PRO A 98 34.78 -15.37 -11.90
N GLY A 99 34.37 -16.31 -11.01
CA GLY A 99 34.81 -16.24 -9.60
C GLY A 99 33.92 -16.89 -8.53
N ASP A 100 33.92 -18.23 -8.46
CA ASP A 100 33.54 -18.98 -7.25
C ASP A 100 34.54 -18.72 -6.11
N ARG A 101 34.04 -18.36 -4.91
CA ARG A 101 34.59 -18.83 -3.61
C ARG A 101 33.48 -18.91 -2.54
N PRO A 102 33.42 -20.00 -1.76
CA PRO A 102 32.52 -20.12 -0.62
C PRO A 102 33.07 -19.37 0.60
N ILE A 103 32.24 -18.53 1.24
CA ILE A 103 32.57 -17.91 2.52
C ILE A 103 31.90 -18.72 3.63
N ALA A 104 32.73 -19.29 4.50
CA ALA A 104 32.35 -20.06 5.66
C ALA A 104 31.74 -19.18 6.76
N PHE A 105 30.66 -19.67 7.38
CA PHE A 105 30.06 -19.12 8.59
C PHE A 105 30.99 -19.33 9.79
N ARG A 106 31.29 -18.25 10.52
CA ARG A 106 31.83 -18.31 11.89
C ARG A 106 30.73 -17.91 12.88
N ALA A 107 30.52 -18.78 13.87
CA ALA A 107 29.66 -18.56 15.01
C ALA A 107 30.17 -17.38 15.85
N GLY A 108 29.32 -16.37 16.03
CA GLY A 108 29.51 -15.26 16.95
C GLY A 108 28.54 -15.42 18.12
N THR A 109 29.10 -15.33 19.32
CA THR A 109 28.52 -15.61 20.63
C THR A 109 27.37 -14.68 21.03
N ALA A 110 26.45 -15.25 21.83
CA ALA A 110 25.34 -14.60 22.49
C ALA A 110 25.77 -13.34 23.27
N GLN A 111 24.98 -12.27 23.15
CA GLN A 111 25.09 -11.11 24.03
C GLN A 111 23.69 -10.76 24.54
N GLU A 112 23.60 -10.69 25.87
CA GLU A 112 22.40 -10.60 26.69
C GLU A 112 21.69 -9.25 26.54
N TYR A 113 20.35 -9.25 26.47
CA TYR A 113 19.52 -8.06 26.57
C TYR A 113 19.03 -7.88 28.02
N PRO A 114 19.14 -6.69 28.62
CA PRO A 114 18.67 -6.44 29.98
C PRO A 114 17.14 -6.29 30.03
N THR A 115 16.58 -6.97 31.02
CA THR A 115 15.19 -6.96 31.45
C THR A 115 14.77 -5.56 31.91
N PHE A 116 13.68 -4.99 31.36
CA PHE A 116 13.08 -3.77 31.90
C PHE A 116 11.74 -4.07 32.57
N GLN A 117 11.76 -4.10 33.90
CA GLN A 117 10.60 -4.00 34.78
C GLN A 117 10.19 -2.52 34.89
N GLY A 118 8.91 -2.19 34.75
CA GLY A 118 8.45 -0.81 34.82
C GLY A 118 6.94 -0.65 34.89
N ASN A 119 6.37 -1.00 36.04
CA ASN A 119 4.97 -0.89 36.39
C ASN A 119 4.56 0.59 36.54
N ARG A 120 3.67 1.13 35.70
CA ARG A 120 2.94 2.39 35.97
C ARG A 120 1.48 2.31 35.51
N ARG A 121 0.59 2.05 36.47
CA ARG A 121 -0.86 2.22 36.34
C ARG A 121 -1.18 3.70 36.15
N ALA A 122 -1.77 4.07 35.02
CA ALA A 122 -2.43 5.36 34.86
C ALA A 122 -3.85 5.27 35.45
N VAL A 123 -4.15 6.13 36.41
CA VAL A 123 -5.46 6.29 37.04
C VAL A 123 -6.30 7.21 36.17
N VAL A 124 -7.46 6.75 35.69
CA VAL A 124 -8.42 7.55 34.90
C VAL A 124 -9.42 8.21 35.86
N PRO A 125 -9.69 9.53 35.79
CA PRO A 125 -10.70 10.17 36.63
C PRO A 125 -12.13 9.77 36.22
N ALA A 126 -13.03 9.69 37.19
CA ALA A 126 -14.46 9.42 36.97
C ALA A 126 -15.15 10.59 36.22
N TRP A 127 -15.94 10.26 35.19
CA TRP A 127 -16.68 11.23 34.36
C TRP A 127 -18.04 11.62 34.97
N GLN A 128 -18.40 12.90 34.86
CA GLN A 128 -19.70 13.46 35.26
C GLN A 128 -20.57 13.74 34.01
N PRO A 129 -21.89 13.42 34.01
CA PRO A 129 -22.74 13.63 32.85
C PRO A 129 -23.14 15.10 32.66
N GLY A 130 -22.89 15.68 31.47
CA GLY A 130 -23.45 16.99 31.11
C GLY A 130 -22.73 17.85 30.06
N THR A 131 -21.59 17.45 29.48
CA THR A 131 -20.90 18.29 28.47
C THR A 131 -21.34 18.01 27.03
N PRO A 132 -21.51 19.04 26.17
CA PRO A 132 -21.96 18.88 24.79
C PRO A 132 -20.91 18.21 23.90
N SER A 133 -21.38 17.68 22.77
CA SER A 133 -20.66 17.06 21.64
C SER A 133 -19.16 17.30 21.62
N ILE A 134 -18.38 16.25 21.90
CA ILE A 134 -16.95 16.25 21.66
C ILE A 134 -16.75 16.16 20.14
N GLU A 135 -16.55 17.31 19.49
CA GLU A 135 -15.84 17.33 18.23
C GLU A 135 -14.46 16.72 18.48
N PHE A 136 -14.24 15.50 17.97
CA PHE A 136 -12.91 14.94 17.92
C PHE A 136 -12.15 15.69 16.83
N PRO A 137 -11.10 16.44 17.17
CA PRO A 137 -10.35 17.13 16.15
C PRO A 137 -9.62 16.05 15.35
N VAL A 138 -9.84 16.05 14.04
CA VAL A 138 -9.07 15.28 13.04
C VAL A 138 -7.57 15.67 13.10
N SER A 139 -7.20 16.63 13.94
CA SER A 139 -5.85 17.17 14.14
C SER A 139 -4.81 16.20 14.70
N SER A 140 -5.20 15.01 15.20
CA SER A 140 -4.25 14.05 15.80
C SER A 140 -3.57 13.12 14.79
N LEU A 141 -3.92 13.22 13.51
CA LEU A 141 -3.28 12.51 12.40
C LEU A 141 -2.60 13.43 11.40
N ASN A 142 -2.71 14.73 11.64
CA ASN A 142 -1.78 15.66 11.05
C ASN A 142 -0.43 15.36 11.72
N ASP A 143 0.60 15.09 10.92
CA ASP A 143 1.96 15.46 11.30
C ASP A 143 1.82 16.81 12.01
N ASP A 144 2.28 16.94 13.27
CA ASP A 144 2.11 18.18 14.06
C ASP A 144 2.49 19.40 13.22
N ARG A 145 3.34 19.17 12.21
CA ARG A 145 3.68 20.07 11.12
C ARG A 145 2.54 20.81 10.42
N ASP A 146 1.33 20.26 10.36
CA ASP A 146 0.22 20.74 9.52
C ASP A 146 -0.95 21.39 10.29
N SER A 147 -0.87 21.52 11.61
CA SER A 147 -1.86 22.33 12.32
C SER A 147 -1.66 23.81 11.98
N SER A 148 -2.69 24.45 11.42
CA SER A 148 -2.67 25.88 11.04
C SER A 148 -2.43 26.82 12.23
N ASP A 149 -2.42 26.30 13.44
CA ASP A 149 -2.37 27.02 14.71
C ASP A 149 -1.07 26.81 15.50
N ARG A 150 -0.16 25.92 15.05
CA ARG A 150 1.15 25.81 15.69
C ARG A 150 2.10 26.89 15.18
N PRO A 151 2.97 27.45 16.04
CA PRO A 151 3.99 28.38 15.59
C PRO A 151 5.05 27.64 14.76
N ILE A 152 5.45 28.25 13.65
CA ILE A 152 6.49 27.75 12.75
C ILE A 152 7.83 27.81 13.47
N ARG A 153 8.53 26.70 13.55
CA ARG A 153 9.76 26.54 14.33
C ARG A 153 10.97 26.84 13.45
N LEU A 154 11.72 27.89 13.76
CA LEU A 154 12.96 28.24 13.07
C LEU A 154 14.14 27.90 13.96
N LEU A 155 15.15 27.21 13.44
CA LEU A 155 16.43 27.01 14.12
C LEU A 155 17.46 27.97 13.52
N VAL A 156 18.01 28.86 14.33
CA VAL A 156 19.05 29.83 13.94
C VAL A 156 20.37 29.39 14.55
N VAL A 157 21.38 29.21 13.73
CA VAL A 157 22.69 28.68 14.12
C VAL A 157 23.76 29.71 13.74
N ASP A 158 24.38 30.32 14.73
CA ASP A 158 25.41 31.36 14.57
C ASP A 158 26.21 31.45 15.89
N ASP A 159 27.55 31.53 15.83
CA ASP A 159 28.40 31.63 17.03
C ASP A 159 28.54 33.07 17.55
N ASP A 160 28.12 34.09 16.79
CA ASP A 160 28.03 35.47 17.26
C ASP A 160 26.68 35.73 17.96
N PRO A 161 26.67 35.95 19.30
CA PRO A 161 25.44 36.24 20.03
C PRO A 161 24.77 37.54 19.59
N THR A 162 25.51 38.48 19.00
CA THR A 162 24.96 39.76 18.52
C THR A 162 24.12 39.54 17.26
N THR A 163 24.63 38.75 16.32
CA THR A 163 23.92 38.34 15.11
C THR A 163 22.69 37.49 15.46
N LEU A 164 22.82 36.52 16.38
CA LEU A 164 21.66 35.76 16.89
C LEU A 164 20.56 36.67 17.45
N ALA A 165 20.92 37.66 18.28
CA ALA A 165 19.95 38.60 18.84
C ALA A 165 19.24 39.42 17.76
N THR A 166 19.99 39.90 16.76
CA THR A 166 19.46 40.68 15.64
C THR A 166 18.52 39.86 14.75
N LEU A 167 18.93 38.65 14.35
CA LEU A 167 18.09 37.74 13.56
C LEU A 167 16.83 37.35 14.34
N THR A 168 16.96 37.15 15.65
CA THR A 168 15.82 36.87 16.52
C THR A 168 14.85 38.04 16.54
N GLU A 169 15.32 39.27 16.68
CA GLU A 169 14.49 40.48 16.61
C GLU A 169 13.79 40.61 15.25
N TYR A 170 14.51 40.35 14.15
CA TYR A 170 13.93 40.40 12.80
C TYR A 170 12.79 39.41 12.62
N LEU A 171 12.90 38.23 13.25
CA LEU A 171 11.99 37.11 13.12
C LEU A 171 10.97 37.00 14.25
N SER A 172 10.97 37.91 15.25
CA SER A 172 10.08 37.92 16.43
C SER A 172 8.60 38.23 16.12
N SER A 173 8.10 37.78 14.97
CA SER A 173 6.67 37.85 14.60
C SER A 173 5.87 36.77 15.32
N ALA A 174 4.56 37.01 15.53
CA ALA A 174 3.67 36.07 16.22
C ALA A 174 3.58 34.67 15.59
N GLN A 175 4.07 34.47 14.36
CA GLN A 175 3.99 33.20 13.64
C GLN A 175 5.23 32.30 13.82
N TYR A 176 6.37 32.85 14.28
CA TYR A 176 7.63 32.10 14.40
C TYR A 176 8.00 31.82 15.86
N LYS A 177 8.36 30.58 16.15
CA LYS A 177 9.04 30.17 17.38
C LYS A 177 10.50 29.92 17.05
N ILE A 178 11.38 30.75 17.61
CA ILE A 178 12.81 30.74 17.29
C ILE A 178 13.56 29.89 18.31
N PHE A 179 14.35 28.96 17.81
CA PHE A 179 15.34 28.20 18.56
C PHE A 179 16.72 28.65 18.11
N GLN A 180 17.63 28.85 19.05
CA GLN A 180 18.99 29.28 18.76
C GLN A 180 19.96 28.14 19.07
N ALA A 181 21.04 28.04 18.31
CA ALA A 181 22.22 27.24 18.62
C ALA A 181 23.47 28.07 18.32
N SER A 182 24.46 27.96 19.20
CA SER A 182 25.73 28.70 19.12
C SER A 182 26.84 27.94 18.38
N SER A 183 26.54 26.72 17.93
CA SER A 183 27.49 25.83 17.26
C SER A 183 26.75 24.82 16.38
N SER A 184 27.40 24.28 15.34
CA SER A 184 26.85 23.22 14.50
C SER A 184 26.52 21.96 15.31
N LEU A 185 27.38 21.61 16.28
CA LEU A 185 27.17 20.45 17.15
C LEU A 185 25.95 20.61 18.05
N GLU A 186 25.73 21.80 18.63
CA GLU A 186 24.54 22.08 19.42
C GLU A 186 23.26 22.01 18.58
N ALA A 187 23.31 22.51 17.34
CA ALA A 187 22.18 22.42 16.41
C ALA A 187 21.81 20.97 16.10
N ILE A 188 22.79 20.11 15.85
CA ILE A 188 22.60 18.67 15.63
C ILE A 188 22.03 18.00 16.88
N ASP A 189 22.63 18.24 18.06
CA ASP A 189 22.18 17.68 19.32
C ASP A 189 20.72 18.04 19.62
N ARG A 190 20.31 19.29 19.37
CA ARG A 190 18.91 19.71 19.54
C ARG A 190 17.96 18.94 18.62
N ILE A 191 18.34 18.74 17.35
CA ILE A 191 17.54 17.97 16.38
C ILE A 191 17.47 16.49 16.76
N GLU A 192 18.55 15.92 17.27
CA GLU A 192 18.59 14.55 17.80
C GLU A 192 17.73 14.42 19.07
N ASN A 193 17.72 15.44 19.93
CA ASN A 193 16.88 15.56 21.12
C ASN A 193 15.45 16.07 20.81
N ASN A 194 14.87 15.60 19.71
CA ASN A 194 13.48 15.81 19.30
C ASN A 194 13.07 17.26 18.92
N LEU A 195 14.01 18.18 18.68
CA LEU A 195 13.65 19.42 17.99
C LEU A 195 13.30 19.12 16.52
N GLN A 196 12.09 19.48 16.11
CA GLN A 196 11.66 19.41 14.72
C GLN A 196 11.51 20.83 14.17
N PRO A 197 12.59 21.43 13.63
CA PRO A 197 12.51 22.72 12.97
C PRO A 197 11.80 22.58 11.62
N ASP A 198 11.17 23.66 11.19
CA ASP A 198 10.55 23.78 9.86
C ASP A 198 11.51 24.41 8.85
N LEU A 199 12.53 25.13 9.32
CA LEU A 199 13.62 25.70 8.52
C LEU A 199 14.84 25.97 9.41
N ILE A 200 16.04 25.80 8.86
CA ILE A 200 17.30 26.16 9.50
C ILE A 200 17.89 27.40 8.83
N LEU A 201 18.26 28.40 9.63
CA LEU A 201 19.17 29.48 9.26
C LEU A 201 20.55 29.15 9.82
N PHE A 202 21.56 29.06 8.97
CA PHE A 202 22.89 28.58 9.36
C PHE A 202 23.99 29.54 8.89
N GLU A 203 24.85 30.00 9.80
CA GLU A 203 26.05 30.75 9.43
C GLU A 203 27.13 29.84 8.82
N ALA A 204 27.60 30.19 7.62
CA ALA A 204 28.59 29.41 6.88
C ALA A 204 29.97 29.35 7.57
N GLN A 205 30.39 30.43 8.23
CA GLN A 205 31.71 30.56 8.84
C GLN A 205 31.68 30.36 10.36
N ILE A 206 31.14 29.23 10.80
CA ILE A 206 31.13 28.86 12.23
C ILE A 206 32.40 28.11 12.62
N SER A 207 32.86 28.33 13.86
CA SER A 207 34.20 27.91 14.30
C SER A 207 34.37 26.42 14.65
N ASP A 208 33.30 25.64 14.77
CA ASP A 208 33.34 24.26 15.29
C ASP A 208 33.31 23.16 14.23
N LEU A 209 32.48 23.29 13.19
CA LEU A 209 32.32 22.33 12.11
C LEU A 209 32.26 23.06 10.76
N ASP A 210 32.87 22.48 9.72
CA ASP A 210 32.74 23.01 8.36
C ASP A 210 31.26 23.05 7.95
N GLY A 211 30.79 24.20 7.44
CA GLY A 211 29.42 24.39 6.99
C GLY A 211 28.96 23.37 5.94
N CYS A 212 29.91 22.86 5.14
CA CYS A 212 29.67 21.73 4.24
C CYS A 212 29.27 20.46 5.00
N GLN A 213 30.03 20.09 6.03
CA GLN A 213 29.80 18.90 6.84
C GLN A 213 28.49 19.00 7.62
N PHE A 214 28.16 20.19 8.14
CA PHE A 214 26.87 20.42 8.81
C PHE A 214 25.70 20.13 7.87
N CYS A 215 25.68 20.76 6.69
CA CYS A 215 24.61 20.55 5.71
C CYS A 215 24.51 19.08 5.28
N GLN A 216 25.64 18.42 4.98
CA GLN A 216 25.66 17.00 4.63
C GLN A 216 25.09 16.12 5.75
N LYS A 217 25.43 16.40 7.02
CA LYS A 217 24.90 15.66 8.17
C LYS A 217 23.39 15.76 8.30
N ILE A 218 22.83 16.96 8.07
CA ILE A 218 21.37 17.14 8.04
C ILE A 218 20.75 16.37 6.87
N ARG A 219 21.41 16.35 5.70
CA ARG A 219 20.93 15.67 4.48
C ARG A 219 20.97 14.14 4.54
N GLU A 220 21.75 13.55 5.44
CA GLU A 220 21.68 12.11 5.76
C GLU A 220 20.28 11.71 6.28
N ARG A 221 19.57 12.64 6.95
CA ARG A 221 18.28 12.39 7.59
C ARG A 221 17.09 13.07 6.89
N PHE A 222 17.28 14.27 6.36
CA PHE A 222 16.20 15.08 5.80
C PHE A 222 16.48 15.51 4.37
N ARG A 223 15.51 15.33 3.47
CA ARG A 223 15.62 15.83 2.10
C ARG A 223 15.45 17.35 2.04
N PHE A 224 15.92 17.96 0.94
CA PHE A 224 15.89 19.42 0.74
C PHE A 224 14.47 20.02 0.82
N TYR A 225 13.44 19.29 0.40
CA TYR A 225 12.05 19.73 0.49
C TYR A 225 11.39 19.44 1.85
N GLU A 226 12.04 18.67 2.73
CA GLU A 226 11.51 18.32 4.06
C GLU A 226 12.01 19.27 5.14
N LEU A 227 13.29 19.64 5.07
CA LEU A 227 13.92 20.59 5.98
C LEU A 227 14.79 21.57 5.20
N PRO A 228 14.24 22.73 4.83
CA PRO A 228 14.98 23.78 4.16
C PRO A 228 16.12 24.32 5.03
N ILE A 229 17.29 24.54 4.42
CA ILE A 229 18.44 25.19 5.04
C ILE A 229 18.74 26.45 4.22
N VAL A 230 18.71 27.62 4.85
CA VAL A 230 19.14 28.88 4.25
C VAL A 230 20.43 29.32 4.94
N VAL A 231 21.50 29.45 4.18
CA VAL A 231 22.81 29.75 4.74
C VAL A 231 23.08 31.24 4.73
N LEU A 232 23.64 31.77 5.81
CA LEU A 232 24.11 33.15 5.91
C LEU A 232 25.61 33.12 5.64
N THR A 233 26.10 34.00 4.76
CA THR A 233 27.50 34.00 4.34
C THR A 233 28.04 35.42 4.19
N GLU A 234 29.35 35.59 4.42
CA GLU A 234 30.04 36.83 4.08
C GLU A 234 30.15 37.03 2.56
N PRO A 235 30.20 38.28 2.07
CA PRO A 235 30.43 38.56 0.66
C PRO A 235 31.89 38.24 0.30
N THR A 236 32.10 37.26 -0.57
CA THR A 236 33.43 36.89 -1.06
C THR A 236 33.58 37.24 -2.55
N PRO A 237 34.75 37.79 -2.98
CA PRO A 237 34.95 38.19 -4.37
C PRO A 237 35.20 37.03 -5.35
N ASP A 238 35.72 35.89 -4.87
CA ASP A 238 36.22 34.78 -5.71
C ASP A 238 35.58 33.41 -5.41
N ALA A 239 34.74 33.28 -4.38
CA ALA A 239 34.10 32.01 -4.03
C ALA A 239 32.64 32.04 -4.45
N THR A 240 32.34 31.21 -5.42
CA THR A 240 31.01 31.04 -6.01
C THR A 240 30.00 30.80 -4.91
N THR A 241 29.06 31.71 -4.75
CA THR A 241 27.73 31.49 -4.17
C THR A 241 27.15 30.07 -4.39
N THR A 242 27.52 29.41 -5.48
CA THR A 242 27.20 28.01 -5.83
C THR A 242 27.71 26.98 -4.81
N GLU A 243 28.86 27.18 -4.17
CA GLU A 243 29.47 26.19 -3.26
C GLU A 243 28.56 25.86 -2.08
N VAL A 244 27.89 26.87 -1.53
CA VAL A 244 26.94 26.71 -0.42
C VAL A 244 25.73 25.86 -0.81
N LEU A 245 25.28 25.97 -2.07
CA LEU A 245 24.20 25.14 -2.58
C LEU A 245 24.67 23.69 -2.77
N ASP A 246 25.92 23.48 -3.19
CA ASP A 246 26.53 22.15 -3.34
C ASP A 246 26.69 21.42 -2.00
N TRP A 247 26.74 22.14 -0.88
CA TRP A 247 26.68 21.56 0.46
C TRP A 247 25.32 20.93 0.79
N GLY A 248 24.30 21.24 -0.01
CA GLY A 248 22.92 20.81 0.19
C GLY A 248 22.01 21.88 0.77
N ALA A 249 22.45 23.14 0.87
CA ALA A 249 21.56 24.24 1.24
C ALA A 249 20.50 24.50 0.16
N ASN A 250 19.36 25.04 0.57
CA ASN A 250 18.27 25.42 -0.34
C ASN A 250 18.50 26.80 -0.94
N ASP A 251 19.15 27.70 -0.20
CA ASP A 251 19.40 29.08 -0.58
C ASP A 251 20.45 29.68 0.35
N TYR A 252 20.84 30.91 0.06
CA TYR A 252 21.78 31.66 0.89
C TYR A 252 21.43 33.15 0.95
N LEU A 253 22.00 33.86 1.91
CA LEU A 253 21.92 35.30 2.07
C LEU A 253 23.31 35.86 2.39
N THR A 254 23.70 36.92 1.68
CA THR A 254 24.97 37.61 1.93
C THR A 254 24.82 38.66 3.02
N LYS A 255 25.78 38.72 3.94
CA LYS A 255 25.88 39.78 4.94
C LYS A 255 26.27 41.12 4.28
N PRO A 256 25.75 42.27 4.76
CA PRO A 256 24.83 42.43 5.90
C PRO A 256 23.40 41.97 5.58
N ILE A 257 22.78 41.23 6.50
CA ILE A 257 21.45 40.63 6.29
C ILE A 257 20.36 41.71 6.31
N VAL A 258 19.64 41.82 5.18
CA VAL A 258 18.51 42.74 5.08
C VAL A 258 17.22 42.03 5.50
N LYS A 259 16.53 42.57 6.51
CA LYS A 259 15.33 41.96 7.12
C LYS A 259 14.28 41.50 6.10
N HIS A 260 13.94 42.34 5.12
CA HIS A 260 12.88 42.00 4.16
C HIS A 260 13.31 40.86 3.23
N GLU A 261 14.59 40.78 2.88
CA GLU A 261 15.13 39.68 2.08
C GLU A 261 15.08 38.38 2.87
N LEU A 262 15.59 38.40 4.11
CA LEU A 262 15.55 37.25 5.03
C LEU A 262 14.14 36.68 5.17
N VAL A 263 13.18 37.54 5.52
CA VAL A 263 11.78 37.12 5.70
C VAL A 263 11.19 36.57 4.39
N SER A 264 11.53 37.17 3.24
CA SER A 264 11.07 36.68 1.93
C SER A 264 11.63 35.29 1.62
N ARG A 265 12.93 35.05 1.85
CA ARG A 265 13.56 33.73 1.64
C ARG A 265 12.90 32.66 2.51
N ILE A 266 12.74 32.95 3.80
CA ILE A 266 12.10 32.05 4.76
C ILE A 266 10.68 31.69 4.30
N ARG A 267 9.88 32.70 3.94
CA ARG A 267 8.50 32.48 3.47
C ARG A 267 8.45 31.63 2.20
N THR A 268 9.31 31.88 1.23
CA THR A 268 9.37 31.10 -0.01
C THR A 268 9.71 29.64 0.28
N HIS A 269 10.75 29.37 1.06
CA HIS A 269 11.19 27.99 1.33
C HIS A 269 10.21 27.22 2.22
N LEU A 270 9.59 27.87 3.20
CA LEU A 270 8.49 27.27 3.97
C LEU A 270 7.29 26.97 3.08
N HIS A 271 6.91 27.88 2.17
CA HIS A 271 5.82 27.65 1.24
C HIS A 271 6.09 26.45 0.33
N LEU A 272 7.30 26.34 -0.23
CA LEU A 272 7.71 25.19 -1.05
C LEU A 272 7.72 23.89 -0.25
N ALA A 273 8.22 23.90 0.99
CA ALA A 273 8.18 22.72 1.87
C ALA A 273 6.73 22.30 2.16
N HIS A 274 5.83 23.26 2.44
CA HIS A 274 4.41 22.99 2.67
C HIS A 274 3.71 22.43 1.43
N LEU A 275 3.97 22.99 0.24
CA LEU A 275 3.44 22.46 -1.02
C LEU A 275 3.90 21.02 -1.26
N ASN A 276 5.19 20.73 -1.07
CA ASN A 276 5.72 19.37 -1.22
C ASN A 276 5.14 18.40 -0.19
N ALA A 277 4.94 18.84 1.06
CA ALA A 277 4.27 18.06 2.09
C ALA A 277 2.81 17.75 1.72
N ALA A 278 2.09 18.72 1.16
CA ALA A 278 0.73 18.52 0.66
C ALA A 278 0.69 17.54 -0.52
N TYR A 279 1.60 17.67 -1.50
CA TYR A 279 1.70 16.73 -2.63
C TYR A 279 2.06 15.31 -2.19
N SER A 280 2.89 15.17 -1.16
CA SER A 280 3.27 13.86 -0.60
C SER A 280 2.08 13.07 -0.02
N ARG A 281 0.94 13.72 0.28
CA ARG A 281 -0.30 13.03 0.71
C ARG A 281 -1.00 12.31 -0.45
N PHE A 282 -0.68 12.69 -1.69
CA PHE A 282 -1.26 12.11 -2.89
C PHE A 282 -0.29 11.17 -3.61
N VAL A 283 1.02 11.35 -3.41
CA VAL A 283 2.05 10.44 -3.93
C VAL A 283 2.94 9.99 -2.77
N PRO A 284 2.81 8.73 -2.30
CA PRO A 284 3.59 8.25 -1.16
C PRO A 284 5.10 8.34 -1.42
N LYS A 285 5.88 8.84 -0.46
CA LYS A 285 7.34 8.95 -0.59
C LYS A 285 8.02 7.59 -0.83
N GLN A 286 7.48 6.54 -0.22
CA GLN A 286 7.93 5.17 -0.37
C GLN A 286 7.82 4.70 -1.84
N PHE A 287 6.83 5.18 -2.59
CA PHE A 287 6.69 4.89 -4.02
C PHE A 287 7.90 5.43 -4.80
N LEU A 288 8.31 6.68 -4.56
CA LEU A 288 9.48 7.29 -5.18
C LEU A 288 10.78 6.55 -4.82
N GLN A 289 10.94 6.19 -3.55
CA GLN A 289 12.09 5.42 -3.08
C GLN A 289 12.18 4.05 -3.76
N LEU A 290 11.05 3.37 -3.95
CA LEU A 290 11.01 2.08 -4.63
C LEU A 290 11.34 2.21 -6.12
N LEU A 291 10.92 3.31 -6.77
CA LEU A 291 11.32 3.66 -8.13
C LEU A 291 12.76 4.19 -8.24
N GLN A 292 13.48 4.33 -7.12
CA GLN A 292 14.82 4.91 -7.05
C GLN A 292 14.87 6.33 -7.62
N LYS A 293 13.90 7.16 -7.23
CA LYS A 293 13.80 8.58 -7.60
C LYS A 293 13.88 9.44 -6.35
N ASP A 294 14.68 10.51 -6.41
CA ASP A 294 14.80 11.47 -5.30
C ASP A 294 13.64 12.48 -5.30
N SER A 295 13.06 12.78 -6.47
CA SER A 295 11.97 13.74 -6.64
C SER A 295 10.88 13.22 -7.57
N ILE A 296 9.65 13.72 -7.36
CA ILE A 296 8.52 13.53 -8.28
C ILE A 296 8.81 14.09 -9.67
N VAL A 297 9.69 15.09 -9.78
CA VAL A 297 10.10 15.69 -11.05
C VAL A 297 10.87 14.70 -11.93
N ASP A 298 11.55 13.72 -11.31
CA ASP A 298 12.36 12.72 -12.02
C ASP A 298 11.53 11.52 -12.50
N VAL A 299 10.25 11.48 -12.14
CA VAL A 299 9.33 10.40 -12.49
C VAL A 299 8.83 10.61 -13.92
N LYS A 300 9.04 9.60 -14.76
CA LYS A 300 8.59 9.59 -16.15
C LYS A 300 7.52 8.53 -16.37
N LEU A 301 6.71 8.70 -17.41
CA LEU A 301 5.73 7.70 -17.82
C LEU A 301 6.43 6.41 -18.21
N GLY A 302 5.99 5.30 -17.61
CA GLY A 302 6.55 3.97 -17.87
C GLY A 302 7.74 3.62 -16.97
N ASP A 303 8.19 4.52 -16.08
CA ASP A 303 9.14 4.16 -15.03
C ASP A 303 8.56 3.02 -14.20
N ASN A 304 9.35 1.97 -14.01
CA ASN A 304 8.91 0.77 -13.32
C ASN A 304 10.06 0.04 -12.62
N THR A 305 9.70 -0.74 -11.61
CA THR A 305 10.59 -1.67 -10.92
C THR A 305 9.86 -2.98 -10.63
N LEU A 306 10.54 -4.10 -10.86
CA LEU A 306 10.09 -5.40 -10.38
C LEU A 306 10.55 -5.59 -8.94
N LYS A 307 9.64 -5.90 -8.03
CA LYS A 307 9.93 -6.19 -6.61
C LYS A 307 9.13 -7.38 -6.13
N GLU A 308 9.67 -8.15 -5.20
CA GLU A 308 8.88 -9.09 -4.41
C GLU A 308 8.42 -8.38 -3.14
N MET A 309 7.12 -8.39 -2.87
CA MET A 309 6.52 -7.66 -1.75
C MET A 309 5.35 -8.45 -1.18
N SER A 310 4.98 -8.18 0.06
CA SER A 310 3.69 -8.60 0.60
C SER A 310 2.63 -7.54 0.30
N ILE A 311 1.50 -7.99 -0.23
CA ILE A 311 0.34 -7.18 -0.59
C ILE A 311 -0.76 -7.49 0.42
N LEU A 312 -1.28 -6.45 1.08
CA LEU A 312 -2.40 -6.52 1.99
C LEU A 312 -3.61 -5.84 1.34
N PHE A 313 -4.73 -6.55 1.30
CA PHE A 313 -6.04 -5.99 1.06
C PHE A 313 -6.88 -6.06 2.33
N SER A 314 -7.60 -4.99 2.64
CA SER A 314 -8.60 -4.97 3.70
C SER A 314 -9.89 -4.34 3.19
N ASP A 315 -11.05 -4.83 3.64
CA ASP A 315 -12.37 -4.34 3.22
C ASP A 315 -13.37 -4.37 4.38
N ILE A 316 -14.28 -3.39 4.45
CA ILE A 316 -15.29 -3.33 5.51
C ILE A 316 -16.46 -4.24 5.17
N ARG A 317 -16.75 -5.16 6.10
CA ARG A 317 -17.83 -6.12 5.93
C ARG A 317 -19.19 -5.45 5.93
N SER A 318 -19.94 -5.74 4.87
CA SER A 318 -21.27 -5.18 4.64
C SER A 318 -21.27 -3.66 4.54
N PHE A 319 -20.18 -3.07 4.03
CA PHE A 319 -20.04 -1.62 3.86
C PHE A 319 -21.22 -1.01 3.11
N THR A 320 -21.63 -1.58 1.96
CA THR A 320 -22.76 -1.07 1.17
C THR A 320 -24.02 -0.93 2.03
N THR A 321 -24.38 -1.97 2.79
CA THR A 321 -25.56 -1.96 3.69
C THR A 321 -25.44 -0.94 4.82
N ILE A 322 -24.22 -0.65 5.28
CA ILE A 322 -23.97 0.40 6.29
C ILE A 322 -24.14 1.78 5.63
N SER A 323 -23.52 1.98 4.46
CA SER A 323 -23.51 3.26 3.74
C SER A 323 -24.89 3.68 3.22
N GLU A 324 -25.75 2.74 2.86
CA GLU A 324 -27.14 2.99 2.43
C GLU A 324 -28.00 3.63 3.54
N LYS A 325 -27.57 3.53 4.81
CA LYS A 325 -28.26 4.11 5.97
C LYS A 325 -27.71 5.48 6.38
N MET A 326 -26.69 5.99 5.68
CA MET A 326 -25.99 7.23 6.00
C MET A 326 -26.26 8.29 4.94
N THR A 327 -26.21 9.57 5.33
CA THR A 327 -26.07 10.63 4.31
C THR A 327 -24.68 10.55 3.66
N PRO A 328 -24.48 11.12 2.46
CA PRO A 328 -23.16 11.19 1.85
C PRO A 328 -22.08 11.78 2.78
N GLU A 329 -22.39 12.85 3.52
CA GLU A 329 -21.47 13.50 4.45
C GLU A 329 -21.14 12.62 5.65
N GLU A 330 -22.12 11.90 6.19
CA GLU A 330 -21.91 10.90 7.24
C GLU A 330 -21.04 9.75 6.76
N ASN A 331 -21.29 9.26 5.54
CA ASN A 331 -20.49 8.21 4.92
C ASN A 331 -19.03 8.67 4.71
N PHE A 332 -18.82 9.89 4.19
CA PHE A 332 -17.48 10.46 4.05
C PHE A 332 -16.77 10.60 5.40
N ARG A 333 -17.44 11.09 6.44
CA ARG A 333 -16.88 11.15 7.80
C ARG A 333 -16.58 9.78 8.36
N PHE A 334 -17.43 8.79 8.09
CA PHE A 334 -17.23 7.41 8.53
C PHE A 334 -15.99 6.79 7.88
N ILE A 335 -15.88 6.84 6.55
CA ILE A 335 -14.73 6.31 5.80
C ILE A 335 -13.44 6.97 6.31
N ASN A 336 -13.40 8.31 6.35
CA ASN A 336 -12.21 9.01 6.83
C ASN A 336 -11.89 8.64 8.27
N SER A 337 -12.87 8.57 9.17
CA SER A 337 -12.67 8.14 10.55
C SER A 337 -12.08 6.74 10.65
N TYR A 338 -12.53 5.79 9.83
CA TYR A 338 -11.98 4.45 9.77
C TYR A 338 -10.54 4.44 9.20
N LEU A 339 -10.32 5.02 8.01
CA LEU A 339 -9.01 5.00 7.33
C LEU A 339 -7.92 5.67 8.17
N SER A 340 -8.27 6.78 8.82
CA SER A 340 -7.41 7.57 9.70
C SER A 340 -6.84 6.75 10.88
N ARG A 341 -7.54 5.69 11.31
CA ARG A 341 -7.07 4.76 12.37
C ARG A 341 -6.25 3.60 11.82
N MET A 342 -6.50 3.20 10.58
CA MET A 342 -5.81 2.05 9.97
C MET A 342 -4.45 2.44 9.38
N GLU A 343 -4.33 3.63 8.82
CA GLU A 343 -3.09 4.13 8.20
C GLU A 343 -1.87 4.10 9.15
N PRO A 344 -1.93 4.66 10.39
CA PRO A 344 -0.77 4.65 11.28
C PRO A 344 -0.29 3.25 11.62
N VAL A 345 -1.21 2.29 11.72
CA VAL A 345 -0.91 0.90 12.05
C VAL A 345 -0.15 0.20 10.91
N ILE A 346 -0.54 0.48 9.66
CA ILE A 346 0.17 -0.02 8.48
C ILE A 346 1.58 0.57 8.42
N MET A 347 1.70 1.88 8.63
CA MET A 347 2.99 2.59 8.61
C MET A 347 3.93 2.14 9.74
N ALA A 348 3.42 1.95 10.96
CA ALA A 348 4.19 1.48 12.10
C ALA A 348 4.78 0.07 11.86
N ASN A 349 4.15 -0.71 10.99
CA ASN A 349 4.62 -2.02 10.55
C ASN A 349 5.32 -1.94 9.18
N ARG A 350 5.95 -0.81 8.84
CA ARG A 350 6.79 -0.63 7.64
C ARG A 350 6.07 -0.84 6.30
N GLY A 351 4.74 -0.77 6.30
CA GLY A 351 3.93 -0.73 5.08
C GLY A 351 3.70 0.69 4.60
N PHE A 352 3.25 0.82 3.35
CA PHE A 352 2.65 2.05 2.86
C PHE A 352 1.36 1.74 2.09
N ILE A 353 0.44 2.68 2.09
CA ILE A 353 -0.83 2.56 1.38
C ILE A 353 -0.58 2.95 -0.08
N ASP A 354 -0.85 2.02 -0.99
CA ASP A 354 -0.77 2.27 -2.43
C ASP A 354 -2.00 3.08 -2.86
N LYS A 355 -3.20 2.61 -2.49
CA LYS A 355 -4.44 3.34 -2.72
C LYS A 355 -5.59 2.86 -1.85
N TYR A 356 -6.59 3.73 -1.75
CA TYR A 356 -7.92 3.42 -1.25
C TYR A 356 -8.83 3.07 -2.43
N ILE A 357 -9.62 2.00 -2.31
CA ILE A 357 -10.57 1.54 -3.32
C ILE A 357 -11.96 1.51 -2.67
N GLY A 358 -12.62 2.67 -2.62
CA GLY A 358 -13.83 2.81 -1.82
C GLY A 358 -13.51 2.71 -0.33
N ASP A 359 -14.10 1.72 0.36
CA ASP A 359 -13.79 1.38 1.76
C ASP A 359 -12.63 0.40 1.91
N SER A 360 -12.12 -0.14 0.81
CA SER A 360 -11.00 -1.07 0.82
C SER A 360 -9.65 -0.35 0.89
N ILE A 361 -8.69 -0.94 1.60
CA ILE A 361 -7.29 -0.50 1.68
C ILE A 361 -6.42 -1.49 0.92
N MET A 362 -5.57 -0.99 0.03
CA MET A 362 -4.47 -1.74 -0.57
C MET A 362 -3.14 -1.19 -0.05
N ALA A 363 -2.37 -2.04 0.64
CA ALA A 363 -1.07 -1.69 1.19
C ALA A 363 0.03 -2.65 0.73
N LEU A 364 1.25 -2.14 0.65
CA LEU A 364 2.43 -2.85 0.17
C LEU A 364 3.54 -2.83 1.22
N PHE A 365 4.24 -3.94 1.33
CA PHE A 365 5.32 -4.15 2.29
C PHE A 365 6.55 -4.67 1.54
N SER A 366 7.60 -3.87 1.48
CA SER A 366 8.88 -4.20 0.84
C SER A 366 9.82 -5.01 1.75
N GLY A 367 9.51 -5.09 3.05
CA GLY A 367 10.27 -5.78 4.07
C GLY A 367 9.93 -7.26 4.22
N SER A 368 9.76 -7.72 5.45
CA SER A 368 9.41 -9.11 5.74
C SER A 368 7.93 -9.39 5.49
N ALA A 369 7.56 -10.63 5.19
CA ALA A 369 6.16 -11.05 5.19
C ALA A 369 5.51 -10.90 6.57
N ASP A 370 6.31 -10.99 7.64
CA ASP A 370 5.89 -10.72 9.02
C ASP A 370 5.33 -9.30 9.17
N ASP A 371 5.89 -8.30 8.49
CA ASP A 371 5.45 -6.90 8.58
C ASP A 371 3.97 -6.76 8.18
N ALA A 372 3.57 -7.42 7.09
CA ALA A 372 2.18 -7.41 6.64
C ALA A 372 1.25 -8.15 7.61
N ILE A 373 1.68 -9.28 8.18
CA ILE A 373 0.87 -10.03 9.15
C ILE A 373 0.68 -9.22 10.44
N GLN A 374 1.76 -8.64 10.97
CA GLN A 374 1.71 -7.80 12.16
C GLN A 374 0.83 -6.56 11.94
N ALA A 375 0.91 -5.95 10.76
CA ALA A 375 -0.03 -4.89 10.36
C ALA A 375 -1.48 -5.38 10.41
N GLY A 376 -1.78 -6.53 9.80
CA GLY A 376 -3.14 -7.11 9.81
C GLY A 376 -3.66 -7.43 11.22
N ILE A 377 -2.82 -7.99 12.09
CA ILE A 377 -3.17 -8.25 13.50
C ILE A 377 -3.44 -6.94 14.24
N ALA A 378 -2.56 -5.95 14.08
CA ALA A 378 -2.70 -4.66 14.73
C ALA A 378 -3.93 -3.90 14.24
N MET A 379 -4.27 -3.97 12.94
CA MET A 379 -5.51 -3.41 12.39
C MET A 379 -6.75 -4.02 13.05
N LEU A 380 -6.76 -5.33 13.33
CA LEU A 380 -7.86 -5.97 14.04
C LEU A 380 -7.97 -5.51 15.50
N HIS A 381 -6.84 -5.33 16.20
CA HIS A 381 -6.84 -4.78 17.56
C HIS A 381 -7.34 -3.32 17.58
N THR A 382 -6.85 -2.47 16.69
CA THR A 382 -7.31 -1.08 16.54
C THR A 382 -8.79 -1.02 16.17
N LEU A 383 -9.30 -1.99 15.40
CA LEU A 383 -10.73 -2.09 15.10
C LEU A 383 -11.57 -2.39 16.35
N VAL A 384 -11.07 -3.19 17.29
CA VAL A 384 -11.76 -3.45 18.57
C VAL A 384 -11.94 -2.14 19.34
N GLU A 385 -10.88 -1.34 19.46
CA GLU A 385 -10.92 -0.02 20.12
C GLU A 385 -11.88 0.93 19.39
N TYR A 386 -11.82 0.96 18.05
CA TYR A 386 -12.72 1.76 17.24
C TYR A 386 -14.19 1.37 17.45
N ASN A 387 -14.49 0.08 17.52
CA ASN A 387 -15.84 -0.41 17.76
C ASN A 387 -16.35 -0.09 19.17
N GLN A 388 -15.49 -0.07 20.19
CA GLN A 388 -15.85 0.41 21.52
C GLN A 388 -16.25 1.88 21.47
N HIS A 389 -15.46 2.71 20.79
CA HIS A 389 -15.80 4.13 20.60
C HIS A 389 -17.13 4.31 19.85
N ARG A 390 -17.34 3.56 18.75
CA ARG A 390 -18.60 3.57 18.00
C ARG A 390 -19.80 3.22 18.88
N ALA A 391 -19.68 2.18 19.71
CA ALA A 391 -20.74 1.76 20.62
C ALA A 391 -21.10 2.87 21.63
N ASN A 392 -20.10 3.60 22.16
CA ASN A 392 -20.32 4.70 23.11
C ASN A 392 -21.12 5.87 22.51
N VAL A 393 -21.12 6.03 21.19
CA VAL A 393 -21.89 7.06 20.47
C VAL A 393 -23.09 6.48 19.73
N GLY A 394 -23.47 5.24 20.01
CA GLY A 394 -24.67 4.59 19.46
C GLY A 394 -24.54 4.04 18.03
N TYR A 395 -23.32 4.02 17.45
CA TYR A 395 -23.10 3.44 16.13
C TYR A 395 -22.85 1.92 16.21
N PRO A 396 -23.35 1.14 15.23
CA PRO A 396 -23.10 -0.28 15.18
C PRO A 396 -21.61 -0.56 14.95
N PRO A 397 -21.07 -1.65 15.54
CA PRO A 397 -19.70 -2.08 15.27
C PRO A 397 -19.56 -2.54 13.83
N VAL A 398 -18.35 -2.43 13.30
CA VAL A 398 -18.00 -2.88 11.96
C VAL A 398 -16.99 -4.02 12.04
N LYS A 399 -16.96 -4.86 11.00
CA LYS A 399 -15.97 -5.93 10.85
C LYS A 399 -15.16 -5.66 9.60
N ILE A 400 -13.95 -6.18 9.55
CA ILE A 400 -13.10 -6.13 8.36
C ILE A 400 -12.65 -7.54 7.99
N GLY A 401 -12.38 -7.75 6.71
CA GLY A 401 -11.63 -8.91 6.24
C GLY A 401 -10.31 -8.45 5.67
N ILE A 402 -9.25 -9.20 5.96
CA ILE A 402 -7.88 -8.89 5.54
C ILE A 402 -7.32 -10.09 4.79
N GLY A 403 -6.82 -9.87 3.59
CA GLY A 403 -6.14 -10.88 2.77
C GLY A 403 -4.71 -10.46 2.45
N ILE A 404 -3.75 -11.35 2.68
CA ILE A 404 -2.34 -11.09 2.44
C ILE A 404 -1.74 -12.14 1.51
N ASN A 405 -1.08 -11.67 0.45
CA ASN A 405 -0.29 -12.53 -0.42
C ASN A 405 1.09 -11.92 -0.65
N THR A 406 2.11 -12.75 -0.76
CA THR A 406 3.47 -12.33 -1.10
C THR A 406 3.83 -12.81 -2.50
N GLY A 407 4.43 -11.93 -3.31
CA GLY A 407 4.90 -12.31 -4.64
C GLY A 407 5.52 -11.16 -5.41
N SER A 408 6.06 -11.48 -6.58
CA SER A 408 6.65 -10.50 -7.48
C SER A 408 5.56 -9.60 -8.09
N LEU A 409 5.83 -8.31 -8.15
CA LEU A 409 4.95 -7.31 -8.72
C LEU A 409 5.76 -6.23 -9.44
N MET A 410 5.17 -5.68 -10.51
CA MET A 410 5.71 -4.50 -11.18
C MET A 410 5.08 -3.25 -10.59
N LEU A 411 5.88 -2.44 -9.89
CA LEU A 411 5.48 -1.13 -9.40
C LEU A 411 5.94 -0.08 -10.41
N GLY A 412 5.06 0.83 -10.83
CA GLY A 412 5.43 1.81 -11.84
C GLY A 412 4.38 2.87 -12.12
N THR A 413 4.67 3.72 -13.08
CA THR A 413 3.73 4.73 -13.58
C THR A 413 3.07 4.28 -14.87
N VAL A 414 1.76 4.48 -14.96
CA VAL A 414 0.96 4.23 -16.16
C VAL A 414 0.04 5.42 -16.46
N GLY A 415 -0.46 5.52 -17.68
CA GLY A 415 -1.40 6.58 -18.08
C GLY A 415 -0.91 7.38 -19.27
N GLY A 416 -1.23 8.67 -19.29
CA GLY A 416 -0.83 9.60 -20.35
C GLY A 416 0.12 10.67 -19.82
N ILE A 417 0.74 11.42 -20.74
CA ILE A 417 1.73 12.47 -20.42
C ILE A 417 1.19 13.49 -19.40
N ASN A 418 -0.11 13.83 -19.49
CA ASN A 418 -0.75 14.82 -18.62
C ASN A 418 -1.41 14.22 -17.37
N ARG A 419 -1.47 12.89 -17.27
CA ARG A 419 -2.07 12.17 -16.14
C ARG A 419 -1.44 10.80 -15.99
N MET A 420 -0.43 10.74 -15.14
CA MET A 420 0.19 9.50 -14.68
C MET A 420 -0.49 9.04 -13.40
N ASP A 421 -0.56 7.72 -13.22
CA ASP A 421 -1.01 7.08 -12.00
C ASP A 421 0.07 6.09 -11.54
N GLY A 422 0.37 6.12 -10.24
CA GLY A 422 1.19 5.10 -9.61
C GLY A 422 0.37 3.83 -9.48
N THR A 423 0.89 2.72 -9.98
CA THR A 423 0.16 1.45 -9.96
C THR A 423 1.08 0.28 -9.72
N VAL A 424 0.44 -0.82 -9.32
CA VAL A 424 1.03 -2.14 -9.27
C VAL A 424 0.33 -3.03 -10.28
N ILE A 425 1.11 -3.75 -11.08
CA ILE A 425 0.62 -4.77 -12.01
C ILE A 425 1.21 -6.11 -11.60
N SER A 426 0.34 -7.04 -11.17
CA SER A 426 0.74 -8.42 -10.88
C SER A 426 -0.45 -9.37 -10.69
N ASP A 427 -0.24 -10.64 -11.04
CA ASP A 427 -1.05 -11.76 -10.57
C ASP A 427 -1.09 -11.87 -9.04
N ALA A 428 0.00 -11.47 -8.36
CA ALA A 428 0.11 -11.52 -6.91
C ALA A 428 -0.87 -10.56 -6.22
N VAL A 429 -1.14 -9.40 -6.81
CA VAL A 429 -2.14 -8.44 -6.33
C VAL A 429 -3.55 -9.02 -6.48
N ASN A 430 -3.85 -9.60 -7.64
CA ASN A 430 -5.14 -10.25 -7.88
C ASN A 430 -5.39 -11.42 -6.91
N LEU A 431 -4.35 -12.20 -6.59
CA LEU A 431 -4.44 -13.27 -5.60
C LEU A 431 -4.67 -12.70 -4.19
N ALA A 432 -4.01 -11.61 -3.81
CA ALA A 432 -4.21 -10.97 -2.50
C ALA A 432 -5.67 -10.51 -2.32
N SER A 433 -6.21 -9.78 -3.30
CA SER A 433 -7.61 -9.33 -3.29
C SER A 433 -8.59 -10.51 -3.23
N ARG A 434 -8.33 -11.59 -3.99
CA ARG A 434 -9.15 -12.80 -3.92
C ARG A 434 -9.10 -13.46 -2.54
N ILE A 435 -7.94 -13.52 -1.90
CA ILE A 435 -7.78 -14.07 -0.56
C ILE A 435 -8.54 -13.22 0.47
N GLU A 436 -8.50 -11.89 0.36
CA GLU A 436 -9.31 -11.00 1.20
C GLU A 436 -10.80 -11.38 1.08
N SER A 437 -11.31 -11.51 -0.15
CA SER A 437 -12.73 -11.77 -0.38
C SER A 437 -13.19 -13.12 0.18
N LEU A 438 -12.29 -14.11 0.28
CA LEU A 438 -12.58 -15.41 0.90
C LEU A 438 -12.81 -15.31 2.41
N THR A 439 -12.26 -14.29 3.08
CA THR A 439 -12.47 -14.14 4.52
C THR A 439 -13.97 -13.98 4.84
N LYS A 440 -14.77 -13.38 3.94
CA LYS A 440 -16.24 -13.33 4.03
C LYS A 440 -16.89 -14.71 3.91
N GLU A 441 -16.44 -15.52 2.95
CA GLU A 441 -16.96 -16.86 2.71
C GLU A 441 -16.74 -17.75 3.95
N TYR A 442 -15.51 -17.76 4.47
CA TYR A 442 -15.10 -18.56 5.62
C TYR A 442 -15.49 -17.95 6.97
N GLY A 443 -15.92 -16.68 7.01
CA GLY A 443 -16.30 -16.01 8.25
C GLY A 443 -15.12 -15.74 9.19
N VAL A 444 -13.94 -15.52 8.63
CA VAL A 444 -12.69 -15.24 9.35
C VAL A 444 -12.24 -13.80 9.09
N SER A 445 -11.27 -13.31 9.86
CA SER A 445 -10.84 -11.91 9.76
C SER A 445 -9.53 -11.71 8.99
N LEU A 446 -8.61 -12.66 9.01
CA LEU A 446 -7.30 -12.53 8.37
C LEU A 446 -6.87 -13.84 7.71
N LEU A 447 -6.66 -13.80 6.38
CA LEU A 447 -6.17 -14.91 5.58
C LEU A 447 -4.84 -14.56 4.92
N ILE A 448 -3.95 -15.55 4.84
CA ILE A 448 -2.67 -15.45 4.14
C ILE A 448 -2.52 -16.56 3.11
N SER A 449 -1.79 -16.29 2.02
CA SER A 449 -1.40 -17.31 1.06
C SER A 449 -0.25 -18.19 1.57
N HIS A 450 -0.07 -19.35 0.94
CA HIS A 450 1.11 -20.18 1.11
C HIS A 450 2.41 -19.44 0.83
N GLN A 451 2.43 -18.53 -0.15
CA GLN A 451 3.61 -17.74 -0.48
C GLN A 451 3.99 -16.82 0.68
N THR A 452 3.02 -16.20 1.35
CA THR A 452 3.26 -15.42 2.57
C THR A 452 3.77 -16.31 3.69
N PHE A 453 3.12 -17.46 3.93
CA PHE A 453 3.55 -18.43 4.95
C PHE A 453 5.00 -18.89 4.75
N ALA A 454 5.40 -19.21 3.51
CA ALA A 454 6.74 -19.67 3.16
C ALA A 454 7.83 -18.60 3.36
N LYS A 455 7.44 -17.33 3.51
CA LYS A 455 8.35 -16.18 3.70
C LYS A 455 8.41 -15.69 5.14
N LEU A 456 7.69 -16.33 6.06
CA LEU A 456 7.74 -15.99 7.49
C LEU A 456 9.06 -16.42 8.12
N GLN A 457 9.59 -15.56 8.98
CA GLN A 457 10.83 -15.85 9.69
C GLN A 457 10.64 -16.92 10.78
N ASN A 458 9.53 -16.84 11.52
CA ASN A 458 9.15 -17.81 12.53
C ASN A 458 7.65 -18.13 12.45
N PRO A 459 7.24 -19.09 11.61
CA PRO A 459 5.82 -19.46 11.48
C PRO A 459 5.17 -19.88 12.79
N SER A 460 5.93 -20.49 13.72
CA SER A 460 5.41 -20.96 15.00
C SER A 460 5.02 -19.85 15.98
N ALA A 461 5.43 -18.60 15.70
CA ALA A 461 5.01 -17.43 16.48
C ALA A 461 3.54 -17.04 16.24
N TYR A 462 2.92 -17.57 15.19
CA TYR A 462 1.56 -17.24 14.81
C TYR A 462 0.61 -18.41 15.06
N ASN A 463 -0.57 -18.07 15.59
CA ASN A 463 -1.67 -19.00 15.72
C ASN A 463 -2.36 -19.08 14.36
N MET A 464 -2.21 -20.22 13.69
CA MET A 464 -2.68 -20.39 12.32
C MET A 464 -3.28 -21.77 12.06
N ARG A 465 -4.12 -21.87 11.03
CA ARG A 465 -4.68 -23.14 10.57
C ARG A 465 -4.94 -23.11 9.06
N LEU A 466 -4.86 -24.29 8.42
CA LEU A 466 -5.16 -24.43 6.99
C LEU A 466 -6.66 -24.30 6.74
N ILE A 467 -7.06 -23.40 5.84
CA ILE A 467 -8.47 -23.15 5.52
C ILE A 467 -8.86 -23.79 4.19
N GLU A 468 -8.04 -23.65 3.15
CA GLU A 468 -8.38 -24.13 1.81
C GLU A 468 -7.14 -24.35 0.93
N ARG A 469 -7.29 -25.18 -0.11
CA ARG A 469 -6.35 -25.30 -1.24
C ARG A 469 -7.03 -24.80 -2.52
N LEU A 470 -6.85 -23.53 -2.83
CA LEU A 470 -7.45 -22.87 -3.99
C LEU A 470 -6.83 -23.34 -5.30
N LYS A 471 -7.63 -23.74 -6.29
CA LYS A 471 -7.18 -23.78 -7.69
C LYS A 471 -7.20 -22.36 -8.26
N VAL A 472 -6.06 -21.89 -8.76
CA VAL A 472 -5.97 -20.61 -9.47
C VAL A 472 -6.41 -20.84 -10.91
N LYS A 473 -7.41 -20.08 -11.40
CA LYS A 473 -7.86 -20.18 -12.80
C LYS A 473 -6.64 -19.95 -13.72
N GLY A 474 -6.39 -20.87 -14.66
CA GLY A 474 -5.27 -20.81 -15.58
C GLY A 474 -3.91 -21.30 -15.06
N LYS A 475 -3.82 -21.83 -13.82
CA LYS A 475 -2.58 -22.44 -13.29
C LYS A 475 -2.85 -23.85 -12.76
N SER A 476 -1.88 -24.76 -12.94
CA SER A 476 -1.98 -26.17 -12.53
C SER A 476 -1.79 -26.40 -11.03
N LYS A 477 -1.12 -25.49 -10.32
CA LYS A 477 -0.81 -25.62 -8.88
C LYS A 477 -1.90 -24.99 -8.02
N SER A 478 -2.38 -25.73 -7.01
CA SER A 478 -3.25 -25.18 -5.98
C SER A 478 -2.45 -24.34 -4.98
N VAL A 479 -3.04 -23.26 -4.48
CA VAL A 479 -2.47 -22.37 -3.47
C VAL A 479 -3.17 -22.65 -2.14
N ALA A 480 -2.41 -23.09 -1.14
CA ALA A 480 -2.94 -23.21 0.21
C ALA A 480 -3.18 -21.82 0.82
N VAL A 481 -4.25 -21.69 1.59
CA VAL A 481 -4.65 -20.48 2.30
C VAL A 481 -4.78 -20.79 3.78
N PHE A 482 -4.15 -19.98 4.61
CA PHE A 482 -4.10 -20.14 6.05
C PHE A 482 -4.83 -18.98 6.72
N GLU A 483 -5.55 -19.26 7.79
CA GLU A 483 -6.04 -18.23 8.69
C GLU A 483 -4.97 -17.89 9.71
N ILE A 484 -4.79 -16.59 10.00
CA ILE A 484 -4.04 -16.11 11.15
C ILE A 484 -5.05 -15.53 12.14
N PHE A 485 -5.22 -16.17 13.29
CA PHE A 485 -6.25 -15.80 14.27
C PHE A 485 -5.66 -15.18 15.56
N ASN A 486 -4.41 -14.71 15.50
CA ASN A 486 -3.79 -13.94 16.59
C ASN A 486 -4.59 -12.69 16.96
N GLY A 487 -5.14 -11.99 15.95
CA GLY A 487 -5.90 -10.74 16.11
C GLY A 487 -7.37 -10.92 16.49
N ASP A 488 -7.84 -12.16 16.67
CA ASP A 488 -9.21 -12.40 17.13
C ASP A 488 -9.40 -11.97 18.59
N PRO A 489 -10.63 -11.56 18.98
CA PRO A 489 -10.96 -11.33 20.37
C PRO A 489 -10.64 -12.56 21.24
N PRO A 490 -10.21 -12.39 22.51
CA PRO A 490 -9.76 -13.50 23.34
C PRO A 490 -10.68 -14.72 23.38
N PRO A 491 -12.03 -14.58 23.52
CA PRO A 491 -12.91 -15.75 23.54
C PRO A 491 -12.89 -16.58 22.25
N LEU A 492 -12.85 -15.92 21.08
CA LEU A 492 -12.79 -16.61 19.78
C LEU A 492 -11.44 -17.29 19.59
N ARG A 493 -10.36 -16.59 19.97
CA ARG A 493 -8.99 -17.11 19.85
C ARG A 493 -8.79 -18.34 20.74
N GLU A 494 -9.23 -18.29 21.98
CA GLU A 494 -9.13 -19.41 22.94
C GLU A 494 -9.97 -20.61 22.48
N ALA A 495 -11.18 -20.38 21.96
CA ALA A 495 -12.00 -21.44 21.40
C ALA A 495 -11.32 -22.13 20.20
N LYS A 496 -10.70 -21.37 19.29
CA LYS A 496 -9.92 -21.91 18.17
C LYS A 496 -8.66 -22.66 18.62
N LEU A 497 -7.97 -22.18 19.65
CA LEU A 497 -6.82 -22.89 20.23
C LEU A 497 -7.22 -24.21 20.87
N ALA A 498 -8.35 -24.25 21.59
CA ALA A 498 -8.86 -25.46 22.22
C ALA A 498 -9.21 -26.56 21.20
N THR A 499 -9.72 -26.17 20.02
CA THR A 499 -10.10 -27.12 18.97
C THR A 499 -9.05 -27.31 17.87
N ALA A 500 -7.88 -26.65 17.96
CA ALA A 500 -6.88 -26.63 16.88
C ALA A 500 -6.46 -28.02 16.42
N GLY A 501 -6.07 -28.90 17.35
CA GLY A 501 -5.63 -30.27 17.00
C GLY A 501 -6.74 -31.12 16.36
N ILE A 502 -7.97 -30.99 16.86
CA ILE A 502 -9.15 -31.70 16.32
C ILE A 502 -9.44 -31.23 14.90
N PHE A 503 -9.42 -29.90 14.69
CA PHE A 503 -9.63 -29.30 13.39
C PHE A 503 -8.56 -29.73 12.38
N GLU A 504 -7.29 -29.71 12.77
CA GLU A 504 -6.17 -30.13 11.93
C GLU A 504 -6.27 -31.61 11.52
N GLU A 505 -6.63 -32.49 12.47
CA GLU A 505 -6.85 -33.91 12.18
C GLU A 505 -8.03 -34.10 11.20
N GLY A 506 -9.11 -33.34 11.38
CA GLY A 506 -10.25 -33.33 10.45
C GLY A 506 -9.84 -32.93 9.03
N VAL A 507 -9.03 -31.88 8.90
CA VAL A 507 -8.50 -31.42 7.60
C VAL A 507 -7.58 -32.46 6.96
N LEU A 508 -6.72 -33.13 7.75
CA LEU A 508 -5.87 -34.22 7.28
C LEU A 508 -6.70 -35.38 6.74
N PHE A 509 -7.74 -35.83 7.46
CA PHE A 509 -8.63 -36.88 6.96
C PHE A 509 -9.41 -36.45 5.72
N TYR A 510 -9.83 -35.19 5.64
CA TYR A 510 -10.55 -34.66 4.50
C TYR A 510 -9.71 -34.74 3.22
N TYR A 511 -8.47 -34.23 3.26
CA TYR A 511 -7.57 -34.31 2.11
C TYR A 511 -7.02 -35.72 1.85
N GLY A 512 -7.08 -36.61 2.85
CA GLY A 512 -6.87 -38.05 2.70
C GLY A 512 -8.10 -38.83 2.22
N SER A 513 -9.16 -38.16 1.77
CA SER A 513 -10.42 -38.75 1.29
C SER A 513 -11.15 -39.64 2.31
N SER A 514 -10.82 -39.53 3.60
CA SER A 514 -11.44 -40.27 4.69
C SER A 514 -12.62 -39.49 5.29
N PHE A 515 -13.63 -39.22 4.47
CA PHE A 515 -14.71 -38.26 4.78
C PHE A 515 -15.52 -38.59 6.03
N ARG A 516 -15.68 -39.87 6.41
CA ARG A 516 -16.36 -40.25 7.66
C ARG A 516 -15.56 -39.85 8.89
N LYS A 517 -14.25 -40.09 8.88
CA LYS A 517 -13.35 -39.70 9.99
C LYS A 517 -13.23 -38.18 10.06
N ALA A 518 -13.12 -37.52 8.90
CA ALA A 518 -13.12 -36.07 8.82
C ALA A 518 -14.40 -35.47 9.41
N ALA A 519 -15.59 -35.96 9.00
CA ALA A 519 -16.86 -35.50 9.54
C ALA A 519 -16.94 -35.63 11.06
N HIS A 520 -16.50 -36.77 11.61
CA HIS A 520 -16.47 -36.98 13.06
C HIS A 520 -15.61 -35.94 13.79
N GLN A 521 -14.43 -35.63 13.26
CA GLN A 521 -13.56 -34.60 13.84
C GLN A 521 -14.19 -33.21 13.76
N PHE A 522 -14.83 -32.85 12.65
CA PHE A 522 -15.50 -31.56 12.53
C PHE A 522 -16.75 -31.44 13.42
N GLU A 523 -17.50 -32.53 13.63
CA GLU A 523 -18.60 -32.58 14.60
C GLU A 523 -18.10 -32.36 16.03
N GLU A 524 -16.98 -32.98 16.40
CA GLU A 524 -16.34 -32.76 17.70
C GLU A 524 -15.81 -31.33 17.85
N CYS A 525 -15.20 -30.76 16.79
CA CYS A 525 -14.79 -29.37 16.76
C CYS A 525 -15.98 -28.43 17.01
N LEU A 526 -17.12 -28.66 16.36
CA LEU A 526 -18.33 -27.84 16.52
C LEU A 526 -19.03 -28.06 17.86
N ARG A 527 -18.85 -29.22 18.52
CA ARG A 527 -19.35 -29.44 19.87
C ARG A 527 -18.65 -28.54 20.89
N GLN A 528 -17.36 -28.26 20.69
CA GLN A 528 -16.55 -27.40 21.55
C GLN A 528 -16.56 -25.94 21.12
N ASN A 529 -16.63 -25.67 19.81
CA ASN A 529 -16.70 -24.34 19.22
C ASN A 529 -17.83 -24.26 18.16
N PRO A 530 -19.09 -24.09 18.60
CA PRO A 530 -20.25 -24.13 17.69
C PRO A 530 -20.29 -23.01 16.64
N GLU A 531 -19.57 -21.91 16.88
CA GLU A 531 -19.52 -20.76 15.98
C GLU A 531 -18.44 -20.87 14.90
N ASP A 532 -17.66 -21.97 14.88
CA ASP A 532 -16.61 -22.17 13.89
C ASP A 532 -17.17 -22.49 12.51
N LYS A 533 -17.42 -21.43 11.75
CA LYS A 533 -17.94 -21.53 10.38
C LYS A 533 -17.06 -22.37 9.46
N VAL A 534 -15.74 -22.40 9.67
CA VAL A 534 -14.83 -23.18 8.83
C VAL A 534 -15.03 -24.67 9.08
N ALA A 535 -15.14 -25.09 10.34
CA ALA A 535 -15.45 -26.47 10.70
C ALA A 535 -16.81 -26.90 10.13
N GLN A 536 -17.82 -26.02 10.19
CA GLN A 536 -19.14 -26.26 9.59
C GLN A 536 -19.06 -26.47 8.08
N ILE A 537 -18.32 -25.62 7.35
CA ILE A 537 -18.13 -25.75 5.90
C ILE A 537 -17.49 -27.11 5.55
N TYR A 538 -16.46 -27.53 6.29
CA TYR A 538 -15.82 -28.81 6.06
C TYR A 538 -16.74 -29.99 6.37
N LEU A 539 -17.52 -29.92 7.44
CA LEU A 539 -18.51 -30.95 7.78
C LEU A 539 -19.55 -31.11 6.66
N ASP A 540 -20.08 -30.01 6.13
CA ASP A 540 -21.05 -30.04 5.04
C ASP A 540 -20.45 -30.63 3.77
N ARG A 541 -19.20 -30.29 3.44
CA ARG A 541 -18.46 -30.91 2.31
C ARG A 541 -18.26 -32.41 2.51
N CYS A 542 -17.91 -32.85 3.72
CA CYS A 542 -17.79 -34.28 4.03
C CYS A 542 -19.10 -35.02 3.80
N ARG A 543 -20.24 -34.43 4.19
CA ARG A 543 -21.57 -35.00 4.00
C ARG A 543 -21.95 -35.11 2.52
N GLN A 544 -21.63 -34.11 1.71
CA GLN A 544 -21.86 -34.15 0.26
C GLN A 544 -21.10 -35.31 -0.41
N HIS A 545 -19.84 -35.53 -0.02
CA HIS A 545 -19.02 -36.64 -0.53
C HIS A 545 -19.45 -38.04 -0.05
N GLN A 546 -20.30 -38.14 0.98
CA GLN A 546 -20.83 -39.43 1.44
C GLN A 546 -22.13 -39.84 0.72
N ILE A 547 -22.79 -38.89 0.04
CA ILE A 547 -24.04 -39.11 -0.71
C ILE A 547 -23.76 -39.47 -2.18
N THR A 548 -22.56 -39.17 -2.67
CA THR A 548 -22.08 -39.46 -4.03
C THR A 548 -21.19 -40.70 -4.01
#